data_AF-T1DH37-F1
#
_entry.id   AF-T1DH37-F1
#
_cell.length_a   1.000
_cell.length_b   1.000
_cell.length_c   1.000
_cell.angle_alpha   90.00
_cell.angle_beta   90.00
_cell.angle_gamma   90.00
#
_symmetry.space_group_name_H-M   'P 1'
#
loop_
_entity.id
_entity.type
_entity.pdbx_description
1 polymer ?
#
loop_
_entity_poly.entity_id
_entity_poly.type
_entity_poly.pdbx_seq_one_letter_code
_entity_poly.pdbx_strand_id
1 'polypeptide(L)'
;MHVSASTGRLNTQAWGKLDRTADGRILPLVDHCLDVAAVVRRLLGIANIRRRLACLGGRDELSPLDVERLSALAFLHDVGKCSLGFQSKSLSAQVRTELLRRAGGAWHECGHTTIA
;
A
#
# COMPACT_ATOMS: atom_id res chain seq x y z
N MET A 1 11.97 -1.97 -23.12
CA MET A 1 11.62 -3.32 -22.65
C MET A 1 10.10 -3.44 -22.71
N HIS A 2 9.59 -4.21 -23.67
CA HIS A 2 8.15 -4.39 -23.89
C HIS A 2 7.56 -5.28 -22.79
N VAL A 3 6.55 -4.78 -22.08
CA VAL A 3 5.73 -5.59 -21.17
C VAL A 3 4.46 -5.96 -21.93
N SER A 4 4.37 -7.23 -22.33
CA SER A 4 3.19 -7.79 -23.00
C SER A 4 2.06 -7.97 -22.00
N ALA A 5 0.96 -7.27 -22.22
CA ALA A 5 -0.33 -7.53 -21.58
C ALA A 5 -0.95 -8.80 -22.17
N SER A 6 -0.62 -10.00 -21.65
CA SER A 6 -1.38 -11.22 -22.01
C SER A 6 -1.15 -12.48 -21.17
N THR A 7 -0.31 -12.47 -20.14
CA THR A 7 -0.15 -13.68 -19.32
C THR A 7 -1.05 -13.57 -18.10
N GLY A 8 -2.05 -14.45 -17.97
CA GLY A 8 -2.96 -14.53 -16.81
C GLY A 8 -2.28 -14.97 -15.51
N ARG A 9 -1.08 -14.46 -15.22
CA ARG A 9 -0.29 -14.72 -14.01
C ARG A 9 -0.17 -13.42 -13.22
N LEU A 10 -0.23 -13.54 -11.90
CA LEU A 10 0.12 -12.44 -11.01
C LEU A 10 1.59 -12.04 -11.23
N ASN A 11 1.87 -10.74 -11.15
CA ASN A 11 3.24 -10.25 -11.11
C ASN A 11 3.94 -10.83 -9.86
N THR A 12 5.20 -11.24 -10.00
CA THR A 12 6.04 -11.68 -8.88
C THR A 12 6.41 -10.51 -7.95
N GLN A 13 6.32 -9.27 -8.45
CA GLN A 13 6.47 -8.05 -7.64
C GLN A 13 5.10 -7.47 -7.30
N ALA A 14 4.81 -7.30 -6.01
CA ALA A 14 3.58 -6.68 -5.55
C ALA A 14 3.52 -5.20 -5.95
N TRP A 15 2.40 -4.76 -6.52
CA TRP A 15 2.19 -3.37 -6.94
C TRP A 15 1.43 -2.56 -5.87
N GLY A 16 1.83 -1.30 -5.69
CA GLY A 16 1.14 -0.31 -4.85
C GLY A 16 0.25 0.64 -5.67
N LYS A 17 0.68 0.92 -6.91
CA LYS A 17 -0.10 1.62 -7.95
C LYS A 17 0.04 0.88 -9.28
N LEU A 18 -1.06 0.83 -10.03
CA LEU A 18 -1.14 0.22 -11.36
C LEU A 18 -1.69 1.28 -12.31
N ASP A 19 -0.91 1.57 -13.34
CA ASP A 19 -1.39 2.32 -14.50
C ASP A 19 -2.17 1.36 -15.41
N ARG A 20 -3.46 1.64 -15.60
CA ARG A 20 -4.37 0.82 -16.41
C ARG A 20 -4.36 1.20 -17.90
N THR A 21 -3.55 2.18 -18.29
CA THR A 21 -3.34 2.51 -19.70
C THR A 21 -2.54 1.42 -20.42
N ALA A 22 -2.32 1.59 -21.73
CA ALA A 22 -1.71 0.59 -22.61
C ALA A 22 -0.33 0.09 -22.14
N ASP A 23 0.36 0.85 -21.29
CA ASP A 23 1.75 0.58 -20.91
C ASP A 23 1.87 -0.30 -19.65
N GLY A 24 0.77 -0.53 -18.92
CA GLY A 24 0.70 -1.46 -17.79
C GLY A 24 1.73 -1.23 -16.68
N ARG A 25 2.24 0.00 -16.53
CA ARG A 25 3.30 0.33 -15.57
C ARG A 25 2.81 0.18 -14.14
N ILE A 26 3.73 -0.21 -13.25
CA ILE A 26 3.46 -0.31 -11.83
C ILE A 26 4.44 0.54 -11.03
N LEU A 27 3.98 1.07 -9.90
CA LEU A 27 4.84 1.45 -8.79
C LEU A 27 4.87 0.27 -7.82
N PRO A 28 6.04 -0.34 -7.54
CA PRO A 28 6.14 -1.41 -6.56
C PRO A 28 5.57 -0.98 -5.20
N LEU A 29 4.93 -1.92 -4.51
CA LEU A 29 4.27 -1.65 -3.22
C LEU A 29 5.26 -1.15 -2.18
N VAL A 30 6.45 -1.77 -2.11
CA VAL A 30 7.53 -1.36 -1.20
C VAL A 30 7.96 0.08 -1.45
N ASP A 31 8.10 0.49 -2.71
CA ASP A 31 8.49 1.85 -3.08
C ASP A 31 7.38 2.84 -2.71
N HIS A 32 6.12 2.51 -2.99
CA HIS A 32 4.98 3.33 -2.58
C HIS A 32 4.92 3.55 -1.06
N CYS A 33 5.11 2.48 -0.29
CA CYS A 33 5.15 2.54 1.17
C CYS A 33 6.35 3.37 1.68
N LEU A 34 7.51 3.25 1.02
CA LEU A 34 8.71 4.00 1.35
C LEU A 34 8.54 5.50 1.09
N ASP A 35 7.94 5.89 -0.03
CA ASP A 35 7.64 7.28 -0.36
C ASP A 35 6.78 7.92 0.74
N VAL A 36 5.73 7.22 1.19
CA VAL A 36 4.84 7.71 2.26
C VAL A 36 5.59 7.83 3.59
N ALA A 37 6.41 6.84 3.95
CA ALA A 37 7.22 6.87 5.17
C ALA A 37 8.21 8.04 5.16
N ALA A 38 8.86 8.28 4.02
CA ALA A 38 9.79 9.40 3.84
C ALA A 38 9.08 10.75 3.99
N VAL A 39 7.89 10.91 3.38
CA VAL A 39 7.07 12.13 3.52
C VAL A 39 6.68 12.35 4.99
N VAL A 40 6.17 11.33 5.68
CA VAL A 40 5.80 11.42 7.10
C VAL A 40 7.00 11.82 7.95
N ARG A 41 8.16 11.18 7.75
CA ARG A 41 9.39 11.52 8.47
C ARG A 41 9.77 13.00 8.30
N ARG A 42 9.64 13.55 7.09
CA ARG A 42 9.93 14.96 6.81
C ARG A 42 8.89 15.89 7.44
N LEU A 43 7.61 15.53 7.40
CA LEU A 43 6.54 16.30 8.06
C LEU A 43 6.73 16.37 9.58
N LEU A 44 7.17 15.27 10.21
CA LEU A 44 7.51 15.24 11.64
C LEU A 44 8.75 16.06 11.99
N GLY A 45 9.52 16.51 11.01
CA GLY A 45 10.58 17.52 11.20
C GLY A 45 10.05 18.95 11.32
N ILE A 46 8.79 19.20 10.92
CA ILE A 46 8.18 20.53 10.98
C ILE A 46 7.64 20.77 12.39
N ALA A 47 8.12 21.82 13.05
CA ALA A 47 7.87 22.07 14.48
C ALA A 47 6.38 22.11 14.87
N ASN A 48 5.53 22.72 14.03
CA ASN A 48 4.09 22.79 14.31
C ASN A 48 3.40 21.43 14.22
N ILE A 49 3.76 20.58 13.24
CA ILE A 49 3.23 19.22 13.10
C ILE A 49 3.71 18.35 14.26
N ARG A 50 5.02 18.37 14.53
CA ARG A 50 5.63 17.58 15.61
C ARG A 50 5.00 17.87 16.97
N ARG A 51 4.87 19.17 17.32
CA ARG A 51 4.29 19.59 18.60
C ARG A 51 2.82 19.22 18.73
N ARG A 52 2.04 19.36 17.65
CA ARG A 52 0.61 18.98 17.67
C ARG A 52 0.45 17.48 17.86
N LEU A 53 1.27 16.66 17.20
CA LEU A 53 1.19 15.21 17.36
C LEU A 53 1.67 14.74 18.74
N ALA A 54 2.71 15.38 19.31
CA ALA A 54 3.12 15.14 20.70
C ALA A 54 1.96 15.42 21.68
N CYS A 55 1.33 16.59 21.54
CA CYS A 55 0.20 17.01 22.38
C CYS A 55 -0.99 16.03 22.29
N LEU A 56 -1.34 15.56 21.08
CA LEU A 56 -2.36 14.52 20.89
C LEU A 56 -2.04 13.21 21.63
N GLY A 57 -0.74 12.89 21.76
CA GLY A 57 -0.25 11.75 22.53
C GLY A 57 -0.05 12.02 24.02
N GLY A 58 -0.48 13.18 24.54
CA GLY A 58 -0.29 13.57 25.94
C GLY A 58 1.17 13.82 26.32
N ARG A 59 2.01 14.21 25.35
CA ARG A 59 3.45 14.42 25.52
C ARG A 59 3.85 15.83 25.14
N ASP A 60 4.90 16.34 25.77
CA ASP A 60 5.46 17.66 25.44
C ASP A 60 6.19 17.65 24.09
N GLU A 61 6.89 16.55 23.79
CA GLU A 61 7.64 16.38 22.54
C GLU A 61 7.68 14.91 22.09
N LEU A 62 7.90 14.71 20.79
CA LEU A 62 8.25 13.40 20.21
C LEU A 62 9.76 13.22 20.22
N SER A 63 10.24 12.10 20.78
CA SER A 63 11.65 11.75 20.70
C SER A 63 12.06 11.40 19.25
N PRO A 64 13.36 11.41 18.92
CA PRO A 64 13.83 10.92 17.63
C PRO A 64 13.35 9.49 17.33
N LEU A 65 13.26 8.64 18.35
CA LEU A 65 12.77 7.27 18.20
C LEU A 65 11.26 7.21 17.89
N ASP A 66 10.45 8.11 18.47
CA ASP A 66 9.04 8.22 18.13
C ASP A 66 8.86 8.60 16.64
N VAL A 67 9.70 9.50 16.12
CA VAL A 67 9.69 9.89 14.70
C VAL A 67 9.98 8.69 13.79
N GLU A 68 11.01 7.90 14.09
CA GLU A 68 11.33 6.70 13.30
C GLU A 68 10.22 5.64 13.39
N ARG A 69 9.63 5.43 14.58
CA ARG A 69 8.50 4.49 14.77
C ARG A 69 7.26 4.92 13.99
N LEU A 70 6.88 6.19 14.05
CA LEU A 70 5.74 6.72 13.31
C LEU A 70 5.97 6.63 11.79
N SER A 71 7.21 6.85 11.34
CA SER A 71 7.58 6.68 9.93
C SER A 71 7.48 5.20 9.50
N ALA A 72 7.90 4.26 10.35
CA ALA A 72 7.74 2.82 10.11
C ALA A 72 6.25 2.39 10.11
N LEU A 73 5.42 2.97 10.98
CA LEU A 73 3.97 2.72 10.94
C LEU A 73 3.34 3.26 9.65
N ALA A 74 3.79 4.43 9.18
CA ALA A 74 3.36 4.98 7.89
C ALA A 74 3.77 4.10 6.70
N PHE A 75 4.97 3.49 6.75
CA PHE A 75 5.38 2.49 5.76
C PHE A 75 4.38 1.32 5.69
N LEU A 76 3.86 0.86 6.83
CA LEU A 76 2.95 -0.27 6.91
C LEU A 76 1.49 0.05 6.54
N HIS A 77 1.15 1.31 6.24
CA HIS A 77 -0.24 1.73 6.02
C HIS A 77 -0.98 0.90 4.95
N ASP A 78 -0.24 0.46 3.93
CA ASP A 78 -0.76 -0.28 2.77
C ASP A 78 -0.34 -1.76 2.76
N VAL A 79 0.13 -2.31 3.88
CA VAL A 79 0.58 -3.72 3.97
C VAL A 79 -0.51 -4.72 3.53
N GLY A 80 -1.78 -4.36 3.72
CA GLY A 80 -2.92 -5.15 3.25
C GLY A 80 -2.97 -5.34 1.73
N LYS A 81 -2.29 -4.49 0.95
CA LYS A 81 -2.17 -4.63 -0.51
C LYS A 81 -1.35 -5.85 -0.92
N CYS A 82 -0.58 -6.47 -0.02
CA CYS A 82 0.10 -7.73 -0.29
C CYS A 82 -0.88 -8.91 -0.48
N SER A 83 -2.17 -8.74 -0.14
CA SER A 83 -3.14 -9.82 -0.24
C SER A 83 -3.43 -10.22 -1.70
N LEU A 84 -3.75 -11.51 -1.88
CA LEU A 84 -4.21 -12.04 -3.16
C LEU A 84 -5.44 -11.27 -3.69
N GLY A 85 -6.36 -10.92 -2.80
CA GLY A 85 -7.56 -10.15 -3.13
C GLY A 85 -7.25 -8.78 -3.72
N PHE A 86 -6.23 -8.08 -3.21
CA PHE A 86 -5.79 -6.81 -3.78
C PHE A 86 -4.99 -6.99 -5.07
N GLN A 87 -3.96 -7.85 -5.06
CA GLN A 87 -3.04 -8.01 -6.20
C GLN A 87 -3.74 -8.54 -7.46
N SER A 88 -4.77 -9.38 -7.29
CA SER A 88 -5.60 -9.90 -8.39
C SER A 88 -6.41 -8.84 -9.15
N LYS A 89 -6.55 -7.60 -8.61
CA LYS A 89 -7.22 -6.48 -9.31
C LYS A 89 -6.48 -6.03 -10.59
N SER A 90 -5.26 -6.50 -10.80
CA SER A 90 -4.49 -6.31 -12.04
C SER A 90 -4.92 -7.24 -13.18
N LEU A 91 -5.60 -8.35 -12.87
CA LEU A 91 -6.02 -9.36 -13.82
C LEU A 91 -7.35 -8.99 -14.50
N SER A 92 -7.65 -9.64 -15.63
CA SER A 92 -8.98 -9.57 -16.22
C SER A 92 -10.03 -10.17 -15.27
N ALA A 93 -11.29 -9.74 -15.41
CA ALA A 93 -12.38 -10.19 -14.55
C ALA A 93 -12.53 -11.72 -14.55
N GLN A 94 -12.43 -12.35 -15.73
CA GLN A 94 -12.55 -13.81 -15.88
C GLN A 94 -11.42 -14.54 -15.12
N VAL A 95 -10.17 -14.10 -15.31
CA VAL A 95 -9.00 -14.72 -14.66
C VAL A 95 -9.05 -14.50 -13.15
N ARG A 96 -9.43 -13.30 -12.71
CA ARG A 96 -9.57 -12.96 -11.29
C ARG A 96 -10.60 -13.82 -10.58
N THR A 97 -11.78 -14.02 -11.18
CA THR A 97 -12.84 -14.86 -10.59
C THR A 97 -12.40 -16.29 -10.40
N GLU A 98 -11.75 -16.89 -11.43
CA GLU A 98 -11.26 -18.26 -11.33
C GLU A 98 -10.14 -18.41 -10.29
N LEU A 99 -9.23 -17.44 -10.24
CA LEU A 99 -8.15 -17.41 -9.24
C LEU A 99 -8.70 -17.37 -7.81
N LEU A 100 -9.64 -16.48 -7.52
CA LEU A 100 -10.24 -16.35 -6.19
C LEU A 100 -11.02 -17.62 -5.81
N ARG A 101 -11.78 -18.19 -6.76
CA ARG A 101 -12.49 -19.46 -6.57
C ARG A 101 -11.53 -20.60 -6.18
N ARG A 102 -10.39 -20.72 -6.86
CA ARG A 102 -9.37 -21.75 -6.58
C ARG A 102 -8.67 -21.56 -5.25
N ALA A 103 -8.41 -20.32 -4.86
CA ALA A 103 -7.74 -20.00 -3.61
C ALA A 103 -8.64 -20.17 -2.37
N GLY A 104 -9.91 -20.56 -2.54
CA GLY A 104 -10.90 -20.58 -1.46
C GLY A 104 -11.26 -19.17 -0.96
N GLY A 105 -10.83 -18.12 -1.67
CA GLY A 105 -10.92 -16.74 -1.24
C GLY A 105 -12.33 -16.20 -1.37
N ALA A 106 -12.92 -15.77 -0.26
CA ALA A 106 -14.11 -14.94 -0.26
C ALA A 106 -13.72 -13.46 -0.43
N TRP A 107 -14.61 -12.68 -1.05
CA TRP A 107 -14.41 -11.29 -1.46
C TRP A 107 -13.92 -10.33 -0.35
N HIS A 108 -14.05 -10.71 0.92
CA HIS A 108 -13.66 -9.91 2.09
C HIS A 108 -12.15 -9.70 2.23
N GLU A 109 -11.31 -10.49 1.56
CA GLU A 109 -9.84 -10.35 1.60
C GLU A 109 -9.29 -9.27 0.64
N CYS A 110 -10.17 -8.57 -0.09
CA CYS A 110 -9.80 -7.61 -1.14
C CYS A 110 -9.45 -6.19 -0.64
N GLY A 111 -9.34 -5.97 0.68
CA GLY A 111 -8.99 -4.69 1.27
C GLY A 111 -9.98 -3.57 0.92
N HIS A 112 -11.26 -3.91 0.75
CA HIS A 112 -12.32 -2.91 0.61
C HIS A 112 -12.86 -2.59 2.00
N THR A 113 -12.69 -1.35 2.43
CA THR A 113 -13.60 -0.78 3.42
C THR A 113 -14.90 -0.48 2.69
N THR A 114 -15.89 -1.37 2.77
CA THR A 114 -17.27 -1.00 2.44
C THR A 114 -17.77 -0.19 3.64
N ILE A 115 -17.87 1.13 3.49
CA ILE A 115 -18.63 1.93 4.46
C ILE A 115 -20.10 1.69 4.12
N ALA A 116 -20.82 1.05 5.03
CA ALA A 116 -22.26 0.86 4.96
C ALA A 116 -22.99 2.18 5.19
#